data_AF-A0A9D7YPA8-F1
#
_entry.id   AF-A0A9D7YPA8-F1
#
_cell.length_a   1.000
_cell.length_b   1.000
_cell.length_c   1.000
_cell.angle_alpha   90.00
_cell.angle_beta   90.00
_cell.angle_gamma   90.00
#
_symmetry.space_group_name_H-M   'P 1'
#
loop_
_entity.id
_entity.type
_entity.pdbx_description
1 polymer ?
#
loop_
_entity_poly.entity_id
_entity_poly.type
_entity_poly.pdbx_seq_one_letter_code
_entity_poly.pdbx_strand_id
1 'polypeptide(L)' 'MTASKAASRSGMQKVLDVVERVGNRVPHPAVIFLMLIGATIILAQVLQMFGASVTYEVLNPETHGVDTVTT' A
#
# COMPACT_ATOMS: atom_id res chain seq x y z
N MET A 1 32.54 -20.49 36.31
CA MET A 1 31.21 -20.27 35.71
C MET A 1 31.02 -18.78 35.50
N THR A 2 31.34 -18.27 34.31
CA THR A 2 31.27 -16.84 33.99
C THR A 2 29.83 -16.45 33.68
N ALA A 3 29.21 -15.70 34.60
CA ALA A 3 27.87 -15.15 34.43
C ALA A 3 27.88 -14.10 33.31
N SER A 4 27.15 -14.37 32.22
CA SER A 4 26.94 -13.40 31.14
C SER A 4 26.00 -12.30 31.63
N LYS A 5 26.56 -11.09 31.77
CA LYS A 5 25.84 -9.86 32.11
C LYS A 5 24.91 -9.52 30.95
N ALA A 6 23.60 -9.72 31.13
CA ALA A 6 22.58 -9.23 30.20
C ALA A 6 22.62 -7.69 30.18
N ALA A 7 23.41 -7.13 29.27
CA ALA A 7 23.40 -5.71 28.98
C ALA A 7 21.99 -5.33 28.48
N SER A 8 21.40 -4.27 29.04
CA SER A 8 20.15 -3.71 28.54
C SER A 8 20.35 -3.34 27.06
N ARG A 9 19.64 -4.04 26.15
CA ARG A 9 19.70 -3.68 24.73
C ARG A 9 19.30 -2.22 24.56
N SER A 10 20.16 -1.46 23.88
CA SER A 10 19.88 -0.08 23.50
C SER A 10 18.56 0.00 22.72
N GLY A 11 17.81 1.10 22.88
CA GLY A 11 16.58 1.32 22.11
C GLY A 11 16.78 1.18 20.60
N MET A 12 17.96 1.53 20.10
CA MET A 12 18.35 1.36 18.69
C MET A 12 18.42 -0.10 18.25
N GLN A 13 18.89 -1.02 19.11
CA GLN A 13 18.95 -2.44 18.78
C GLN A 13 17.55 -3.04 18.65
N LYS A 14 16.59 -2.60 19.47
CA LYS A 14 15.19 -3.03 19.36
C LYS A 14 14.55 -2.57 18.05
N VAL A 15 14.89 -1.38 17.56
CA VAL A 15 14.40 -0.87 16.26
C VAL A 15 15.00 -1.70 15.12
N LEU A 16 16.31 -1.99 15.16
CA LEU A 16 16.97 -2.84 14.16
C LEU A 16 16.36 -4.25 14.12
N ASP A 17 16.10 -4.86 15.29
CA ASP A 17 15.45 -6.18 15.39
C ASP A 17 14.07 -6.19 14.70
N VAL A 18 13.32 -5.08 14.79
CA VAL A 18 12.02 -4.93 14.12
C VAL A 18 12.19 -4.78 12.62
N VAL A 19 13.11 -3.94 12.16
CA VAL A 19 13.37 -3.73 10.72
C VAL A 19 13.82 -5.01 10.05
N GLU A 20 14.75 -5.75 10.66
CA GLU A 20 15.20 -7.05 10.15
C GLU A 20 14.04 -8.05 10.07
N ARG A 21 13.22 -8.13 11.12
CA ARG A 21 12.06 -9.04 11.15
C ARG A 21 11.04 -8.69 10.07
N VAL A 22 10.79 -7.41 9.82
CA VAL A 22 9.85 -6.96 8.76
C VAL A 22 10.46 -7.20 7.38
N GLY A 23 11.73 -6.85 7.18
CA GLY A 23 12.44 -7.00 5.91
C GLY A 23 12.52 -8.46 5.44
N ASN A 24 12.79 -9.40 6.34
CA ASN A 24 12.83 -10.83 6.00
C ASN A 24 11.45 -11.46 5.74
N ARG A 25 10.36 -10.75 6.07
CA ARG A 25 8.99 -11.24 5.88
C ARG A 25 8.31 -10.64 4.67
N VAL A 26 9.01 -9.83 3.88
CA VAL A 26 8.48 -9.23 2.65
C VAL A 26 8.18 -10.35 1.64
N PRO A 27 6.92 -10.53 1.24
CA PRO A 27 6.57 -11.56 0.26
C PRO A 27 7.13 -11.17 -1.13
N HIS A 28 7.31 -12.16 -2.01
CA HIS A 28 7.84 -11.95 -3.36
C HIS A 28 7.09 -10.80 -4.07
N PRO A 29 7.78 -9.90 -4.82
CA PRO A 29 7.16 -8.71 -5.39
C PRO A 29 5.85 -8.95 -6.15
N ALA A 30 5.77 -10.03 -6.92
CA ALA A 30 4.55 -10.42 -7.63
C ALA A 30 3.33 -10.66 -6.70
N VAL A 31 3.54 -11.22 -5.50
CA VAL A 31 2.47 -11.46 -4.51
C VAL A 31 1.98 -10.15 -3.92
N ILE A 32 2.88 -9.18 -3.71
CA ILE A 32 2.50 -7.83 -3.27
C ILE A 32 1.57 -7.18 -4.31
N PHE A 33 1.93 -7.23 -5.59
CA PHE A 33 1.07 -6.71 -6.65
C PHE A 33 -0.29 -7.41 -6.69
N LEU A 34 -0.32 -8.74 -6.56
CA LEU A 34 -1.58 -9.49 -6.52
C LEU A 34 -2.47 -9.07 -5.35
N MET A 35 -1.88 -8.91 -4.16
CA MET A 35 -2.61 -8.43 -2.98
C MET A 35 -3.13 -7.00 -3.18
N LEU A 36 -2.32 -6.11 -3.77
CA LEU A 36 -2.73 -4.74 -4.08
C LEU A 36 -3.88 -4.71 -5.09
N ILE A 37 -3.83 -5.50 -6.16
CA ILE A 37 -4.91 -5.62 -7.15
C ILE A 37 -6.20 -6.08 -6.46
N GLY A 38 -6.14 -7.16 -5.68
CA GLY A 38 -7.31 -7.66 -4.95
C GLY A 38 -7.87 -6.62 -3.98
N ALA A 39 -6.99 -5.95 -3.23
CA ALA A 39 -7.39 -4.92 -2.27
C ALA A 39 -8.04 -3.70 -2.95
N THR A 40 -7.48 -3.21 -4.07
CA THR A 40 -8.04 -2.06 -4.78
C THR A 40 -9.36 -2.37 -5.47
N ILE A 41 -9.55 -3.61 -5.96
CA ILE A 41 -10.85 -4.06 -6.49
C ILE A 41 -11.91 -4.01 -5.39
N ILE A 42 -11.63 -4.60 -4.23
CA ILE A 42 -12.57 -4.62 -3.10
C ILE A 42 -12.85 -3.19 -2.64
N LEU A 43 -11.81 -2.37 -2.49
CA LEU A 43 -11.95 -0.98 -2.08
C LEU A 43 -12.79 -0.18 -3.08
N ALA A 44 -12.59 -0.36 -4.39
CA ALA A 44 -13.39 0.30 -5.43
C ALA A 44 -14.88 -0.07 -5.31
N GLN A 45 -15.21 -1.35 -5.09
CA GLN A 45 -16.60 -1.77 -4.89
C GLN A 45 -17.23 -1.11 -3.66
N VAL A 46 -16.49 -1.06 -2.54
CA VAL A 46 -16.97 -0.40 -1.32
C VAL A 46 -17.21 1.09 -1.57
N LEU A 47 -16.27 1.80 -2.20
CA LEU A 47 -16.42 3.22 -2.52
C LEU A 47 -17.60 3.48 -3.47
N GLN A 48 -17.82 2.59 -4.45
CA GLN A 48 -18.98 2.66 -5.34
C GLN A 48 -20.30 2.54 -4.56
N MET A 49 -20.37 1.64 -3.57
CA MET A 49 -21.55 1.48 -2.70
C MET A 49 -21.83 2.74 -1.87
N PHE A 50 -20.79 3.51 -1.52
CA PHE A 50 -20.92 4.80 -0.84
C PHE A 50 -21.19 5.98 -1.79
N GLY A 51 -21.32 5.73 -3.10
CA GLY A 51 -21.62 6.76 -4.09
C GLY A 51 -20.46 7.71 -4.38
N ALA A 52 -19.21 7.25 -4.20
CA ALA A 52 -18.05 8.04 -4.59
C ALA A 52 -18.06 8.34 -6.10
N SER A 53 -17.86 9.60 -6.47
CA SER A 53 -17.78 10.06 -7.86
C SER A 53 -16.64 11.05 -8.05
N VAL A 54 -16.08 11.11 -9.26
CA VAL A 54 -15.00 12.01 -9.64
C VAL A 54 -15.36 12.74 -10.92
N THR A 55 -15.13 14.05 -10.94
CA THR A 55 -15.23 14.89 -12.14
C THR A 55 -13.85 15.09 -12.74
N TYR A 56 -13.68 14.81 -14.02
CA TYR A 56 -12.40 14.91 -14.73
C TYR A 56 -12.59 15.34 -16.18
N GLU A 57 -11.50 15.76 -16.80
CA GLU A 57 -11.44 16.15 -18.20
C GLU A 57 -11.08 14.94 -19.08
N VAL A 58 -11.82 14.76 -20.17
CA VAL A 58 -11.60 13.70 -21.16
C VAL A 58 -11.46 14.30 -22.56
N LEU A 59 -10.54 13.75 -23.35
CA LEU A 59 -10.38 14.13 -24.75
C LEU A 59 -11.48 13.45 -25.58
N ASN A 60 -12.27 14.26 -26.28
CA ASN A 60 -13.31 13.76 -27.18
C ASN A 60 -12.68 13.35 -28.52
N PRO A 61 -12.76 12.07 -28.93
CA PRO A 61 -12.12 11.59 -30.15
C PRO A 61 -12.74 12.14 -31.44
N GLU A 62 -14.00 12.60 -31.39
CA GLU A 62 -14.71 13.15 -32.55
C GLU A 62 -14.38 14.64 -32.75
N THR A 63 -14.51 15.43 -31.68
CA THR A 63 -14.34 16.89 -31.75
C THR A 63 -12.90 17.33 -31.49
N HIS A 64 -12.05 16.43 -30.98
CA HIS A 64 -10.69 16.73 -30.49
C HIS A 64 -10.67 17.82 -29.40
N GLY A 65 -11.82 18.12 -28.80
CA GLY A 65 -11.99 19.02 -27.68
C GLY A 65 -11.85 18.31 -26.33
N VAL A 66 -11.84 19.09 -25.25
CA VAL A 66 -11.82 18.60 -23.88
C VAL A 66 -13.22 18.73 -23.29
N ASP A 67 -13.77 17.62 -22.81
CA ASP A 67 -15.09 17.54 -22.17
C ASP A 67 -14.95 17.26 -20.67
N THR A 68 -15.80 17.88 -19.85
CA THR A 68 -15.87 17.59 -18.41
C THR A 68 -16.90 16.50 -18.14
N VAL A 69 -16.47 15.39 -17.51
CA VAL A 69 -17.30 14.20 -17.24
C VAL A 69 -17.23 13.84 -15.76
N THR A 70 -18.34 13.34 -15.21
CA THR A 70 -18.41 12.79 -13.84
C THR A 70 -18.73 11.29 -13.88
N THR A 71 -17.99 10.47 -13.12
CA THR A 71 -18.20 9.00 -12.99
C THR A 71 -18.07 8.58 -11.54
#